data_AF-A0A6P1ABQ1-F1
#
_entry.id   AF-A0A6P1ABQ1-F1
#
_cell.length_a   1.000
_cell.length_b   1.000
_cell.length_c   1.000
_cell.angle_alpha   90.00
_cell.angle_beta   90.00
_cell.angle_gamma   90.00
#
_symmetry.space_group_name_H-M   'P 1'
#
loop_
_entity.id
_entity.type
_entity.pdbx_description
1 polymer ?
#
loop_
_entity_poly.entity_id
_entity_poly.type
_entity_poly.pdbx_seq_one_letter_code
_entity_poly.pdbx_strand_id
1 'polypeptide(L)' 'MEKLHLRLYMWLRMKFFRKDKSGCLSDVLLPDFGITANLLLNETTTVEFTPQAVGEYLFTCGMKMFQGVVDVQE' A
#
# COMPACT_ATOMS: atom_id res chain seq x y z
N MET A 1 -14.61 -3.19 5.78
CA MET A 1 -13.33 -3.07 5.07
C MET A 1 -13.39 -1.74 4.33
N GLU A 2 -12.62 -0.76 4.78
CA GLU A 2 -12.59 0.60 4.22
C GLU A 2 -11.75 0.57 2.93
N LYS A 3 -12.31 1.01 1.80
CA LYS A 3 -11.63 1.03 0.49
C LYS A 3 -11.17 2.45 0.19
N LEU A 4 -9.97 2.58 -0.38
CA LEU A 4 -9.45 3.85 -0.87
C LEU A 4 -9.82 4.02 -2.35
N HIS A 5 -10.60 5.04 -2.70
CA HIS A 5 -10.99 5.33 -4.08
C HIS A 5 -9.99 6.27 -4.77
N LEU A 6 -9.43 5.86 -5.91
CA LEU A 6 -8.42 6.60 -6.67
C LEU A 6 -8.79 6.79 -8.14
N ARG A 7 -8.20 7.78 -8.81
CA ARG A 7 -8.33 8.00 -10.26
C ARG A 7 -7.20 7.36 -11.06
N LEU A 8 -7.55 6.84 -12.23
CA LEU A 8 -6.64 6.24 -13.20
C LEU A 8 -5.56 7.23 -13.71
N TYR A 9 -4.34 6.72 -13.98
CA TYR A 9 -3.20 7.48 -14.52
C TYR A 9 -2.70 8.65 -13.68
N MET A 10 -3.25 8.86 -12.48
CA MET A 10 -2.76 9.85 -11.54
C MET A 10 -1.63 9.25 -10.70
N TRP A 11 -0.51 9.96 -10.62
CA TRP A 11 0.56 9.60 -9.71
C TRP A 11 0.07 9.70 -8.26
N LEU A 12 0.21 8.61 -7.50
CA LEU A 12 -0.22 8.50 -6.12
C LEU A 12 0.97 8.38 -5.18
N ARG A 13 0.82 8.99 -4.00
CA ARG A 13 1.69 8.78 -2.84
C ARG A 13 0.89 8.21 -1.67
N MET A 14 1.15 6.96 -1.29
CA MET A 14 0.64 6.36 -0.05
C MET A 14 1.65 6.52 1.07
N LYS A 15 1.20 7.07 2.20
CA LYS A 15 2.04 7.29 3.39
C LYS A 15 1.69 6.27 4.47
N PHE A 16 2.66 5.48 4.88
CA PHE A 16 2.53 4.48 5.93
C PHE A 16 3.28 4.94 7.17
N PHE A 17 2.55 5.20 8.25
CA PHE A 17 3.15 5.49 9.55
C PHE A 17 3.09 4.24 10.44
N ARG A 18 4.26 3.64 10.72
CA ARG A 18 4.31 2.40 11.50
C ARG A 18 4.38 2.71 13.00
N LYS A 19 3.29 2.47 13.73
CA LYS A 19 3.25 2.52 15.20
C LYS A 19 3.56 1.18 15.86
N ASP A 20 3.25 0.09 15.16
CA ASP A 20 3.33 -1.26 15.68
C ASP A 20 4.75 -1.83 15.53
N LYS A 21 5.31 -2.33 16.64
CA LYS A 21 6.67 -2.88 16.70
C LYS A 21 6.79 -4.31 16.17
N SER A 22 5.68 -4.99 15.90
CA SER A 22 5.66 -6.35 15.38
C SER A 22 6.40 -6.43 14.05
N GLY A 23 7.08 -7.56 13.83
CA GLY A 23 7.69 -7.88 12.53
C GLY A 23 6.64 -8.10 11.44
N CYS A 24 5.38 -8.33 11.79
CA CYS A 24 4.31 -8.50 10.81
C CYS A 24 4.12 -7.23 9.95
N LEU A 25 4.22 -6.05 10.57
CA LEU A 25 4.08 -4.74 9.92
C LEU A 25 5.43 -4.08 9.59
N SER A 26 6.51 -4.85 9.44
CA SER A 26 7.82 -4.30 9.04
C SER A 26 7.89 -3.89 7.59
N ASP A 27 7.01 -4.40 6.74
CA ASP A 27 7.03 -4.17 5.30
C ASP A 27 5.60 -4.01 4.77
N VAL A 28 5.46 -3.24 3.69
CA VAL A 28 4.26 -3.21 2.85
C VAL A 28 4.59 -3.70 1.45
N LEU A 29 3.72 -4.55 0.92
CA LEU A 29 3.82 -5.14 -0.40
C LEU A 29 2.65 -4.62 -1.24
N LEU A 30 2.93 -4.19 -2.47
CA LEU A 30 1.93 -3.95 -3.50
C LEU A 30 2.32 -4.80 -4.73
N PRO A 31 1.87 -6.06 -4.80
CA PRO A 31 2.35 -7.03 -5.78
C PRO A 31 2.13 -6.62 -7.23
N ASP A 32 0.97 -6.02 -7.53
CA ASP A 32 0.61 -5.57 -8.88
C ASP A 32 1.55 -4.48 -9.42
N PHE A 33 2.21 -3.75 -8.53
CA PHE A 33 3.19 -2.72 -8.88
C PHE A 33 4.64 -3.19 -8.66
N GLY A 34 4.86 -4.43 -8.24
CA GLY A 34 6.20 -4.96 -7.92
C GLY A 34 6.88 -4.27 -6.75
N ILE A 35 6.11 -3.63 -5.85
CA ILE A 35 6.65 -2.83 -4.75
C ILE A 35 6.73 -3.69 -3.48
N THR A 36 7.90 -3.63 -2.83
CA THR A 36 8.10 -4.03 -1.44
C THR A 36 8.85 -2.91 -0.75
N ALA A 37 8.27 -2.32 0.29
CA ALA A 37 8.85 -1.20 1.01
C ALA A 37 8.97 -1.50 2.50
N ASN A 38 10.16 -1.23 3.05
CA ASN A 38 10.41 -1.36 4.48
C ASN A 38 9.81 -0.18 5.25
N LEU A 39 9.10 -0.51 6.33
CA LEU A 39 8.41 0.45 7.20
C LEU A 39 9.22 0.64 8.48
N LEU A 40 9.83 1.82 8.60
CA LEU A 40 10.58 2.20 9.79
C LEU A 40 9.65 2.52 10.95
N LEU A 41 10.00 2.04 12.15
CA LEU A 41 9.18 2.21 13.33
C LEU A 41 9.13 3.68 13.77
N ASN A 42 7.94 4.18 14.05
CA ASN A 42 7.64 5.58 14.42
C ASN A 42 8.01 6.60 13.34
N GLU A 43 8.09 6.15 12.09
CA GLU A 43 8.39 6.98 10.94
C GLU A 43 7.34 6.80 9.84
N THR A 44 7.30 7.76 8.91
CA THR A 44 6.44 7.68 7.72
C THR A 44 7.26 7.23 6.52
N THR A 45 6.98 6.03 6.00
CA THR A 45 7.47 5.61 4.69
C THR A 45 6.46 6.03 3.63
N THR A 46 6.94 6.66 2.55
CA THR A 46 6.11 7.00 1.38
C THR A 46 6.34 5.99 0.27
N VAL A 47 5.26 5.42 -0.26
CA VAL A 47 5.23 4.54 -1.41
C VAL A 47 4.54 5.25 -2.56
N GLU A 48 5.16 5.21 -3.73
CA GLU A 48 4.68 5.93 -4.91
C GLU A 48 4.42 4.97 -6.05
N PHE A 49 3.26 5.11 -6.71
CA PHE A 49 2.91 4.33 -7.90
C PHE A 49 1.87 5.06 -8.74
N THR A 50 1.69 4.60 -9.97
CA THR A 50 0.67 5.11 -10.90
C THR A 50 -0.14 3.93 -11.42
N PRO A 51 -1.44 3.80 -11.08
CA PRO A 51 -2.27 2.75 -11.63
C PRO A 51 -2.55 2.99 -13.11
N GLN A 52 -2.43 1.93 -13.91
CA GLN A 52 -2.60 1.98 -15.37
C GLN A 52 -3.91 1.33 -15.84
N ALA A 53 -4.63 0.66 -14.95
CA ALA A 53 -5.96 0.12 -15.19
C ALA A 53 -6.89 0.45 -14.00
N VAL A 54 -8.19 0.48 -14.26
CA VAL A 54 -9.20 0.48 -13.19
C VAL A 54 -9.26 -0.90 -12.53
N GLY A 55 -9.66 -0.93 -11.27
CA GLY A 55 -9.81 -2.17 -10.51
C GLY A 55 -9.26 -2.10 -9.09
N GLU A 56 -9.28 -3.25 -8.42
CA GLU A 56 -8.85 -3.40 -7.05
C GLU A 56 -7.41 -3.93 -6.98
N TYR A 57 -6.55 -3.20 -6.29
CA TYR A 57 -5.15 -3.54 -6.07
C TYR A 57 -4.93 -3.90 -4.61
N LEU A 58 -4.36 -5.07 -4.37
CA LEU A 58 -4.08 -5.55 -3.02
C LEU A 58 -2.81 -4.89 -2.49
N PHE A 59 -2.84 -4.45 -1.24
CA PHE A 59 -1.62 -4.23 -0.46
C PHE A 59 -1.65 -5.09 0.80
N THR A 60 -0.49 -5.64 1.16
CA THR A 60 -0.38 -6.51 2.33
C THR A 60 0.83 -6.15 3.17
N CYS A 61 0.85 -6.59 4.42
CA CYS A 61 2.08 -6.62 5.18
C CYS A 61 3.03 -7.72 4.69
N GLY A 62 4.29 -7.73 5.16
CA GLY A 62 5.32 -8.72 4.80
C GLY A 62 4.90 -10.18 5.00
N MET A 63 4.14 -10.44 6.07
CA MET A 63 3.62 -11.78 6.38
C MET A 63 2.29 -12.11 5.69
N LYS A 64 1.76 -11.20 4.86
CA LYS A 64 0.46 -11.32 4.15
C LYS A 64 -0.77 -11.50 5.05
N MET A 65 -0.63 -11.23 6.36
CA MET A 65 -1.72 -11.37 7.33
C MET A 65 -2.66 -10.16 7.33
N PHE A 66 -2.09 -8.96 7.33
CA PHE A 66 -2.86 -7.72 7.20
C PHE A 66 -2.95 -7.35 5.73
N GLN A 67 -4.16 -7.03 5.30
CA GLN A 67 -4.48 -6.79 3.90
C GLN A 67 -5.41 -5.58 3.79
N GLY A 68 -5.25 -4.81 2.73
CA GLY A 68 -6.16 -3.75 2.32
C GLY A 68 -6.22 -3.64 0.81
N VAL A 69 -7.19 -2.88 0.33
CA VAL A 69 -7.46 -2.73 -1.10
C VAL A 69 -7.44 -1.26 -1.47
N VAL A 70 -6.75 -0.97 -2.56
CA VAL A 70 -6.84 0.29 -3.30
C VAL A 70 -7.79 0.07 -4.47
N ASP A 71 -8.92 0.77 -4.46
CA ASP A 71 -9.93 0.71 -5.52
C ASP A 71 -9.73 1.87 -6.50
N VAL A 72 -9.30 1.56 -7.72
CA VAL A 72 -9.05 2.54 -8.78
C VAL A 72 -10.25 2.60 -9.71
N GLN A 73 -10.81 3.79 -9.86
CA GLN A 73 -11.96 4.09 -10.69
C GLN A 73 -11.60 5.14 -11.75
N GLU A 74 -12.52 5.38 -12.69
CA GLU A 74 -12.42 6.41 -13.74
C GLU A 74 -12.50 7.85 -13.19
#